data_AF-M1JVK5-F1
#
_entry.id   AF-M1JVK5-F1
#
_cell.length_a   1.000
_cell.length_b   1.000
_cell.length_c   1.000
_cell.angle_alpha   90.00
_cell.angle_beta   90.00
_cell.angle_gamma   90.00
#
_symmetry.space_group_name_H-M   'P 1'
#
loop_
_entity.id
_entity.type
_entity.pdbx_description
1 polymer ?
#
loop_
_entity_poly.entity_id
_entity_poly.type
_entity_poly.pdbx_seq_one_letter_code
_entity_poly.pdbx_strand_id
1 'polypeptide(L)'
;ARDREYQAIMPLKGKILNTWEVSSDEVLASQEVHDISVAIGIDPDSDDLSQLRYGKICILADADSDGLHIATLLCALFVRHFRALVKNGHVYVALPPLYRIDLGKEVYYALTEEEKAGVLEQLKRKKGKPN
;
A
#
# COMPACT_ATOMS: atom_id res chain seq x y z
N ALA A 1 12.60 2.82 -7.30
CA ALA A 1 13.34 3.92 -6.64
C ALA A 1 12.35 5.04 -6.37
N ARG A 2 12.51 5.78 -5.25
CA ARG A 2 11.61 6.90 -4.90
C ARG A 2 12.07 8.22 -5.50
N ASP A 3 11.12 9.09 -5.79
CA ASP A 3 11.36 10.50 -6.06
C ASP A 3 11.44 11.28 -4.74
N ARG A 4 12.59 11.90 -4.46
CA ARG A 4 12.82 12.59 -3.17
C ARG A 4 12.05 13.90 -3.05
N GLU A 5 11.57 14.46 -4.16
CA GLU A 5 10.86 15.74 -4.14
C GLU A 5 9.47 15.61 -3.51
N TYR A 6 8.79 14.48 -3.72
CA TYR A 6 7.41 14.29 -3.26
C TYR A 6 7.09 12.90 -2.68
N GLN A 7 8.04 11.95 -2.67
CA GLN A 7 7.81 10.61 -2.10
C GLN A 7 8.64 10.36 -0.84
N ALA A 8 7.93 10.13 0.26
CA ALA A 8 8.49 9.58 1.49
C ALA A 8 8.24 8.06 1.57
N ILE A 9 9.19 7.34 2.18
CA ILE A 9 9.04 5.91 2.45
C ILE A 9 9.24 5.71 3.95
N MET A 10 8.30 5.00 4.58
CA MET A 10 8.42 4.54 5.95
C MET A 10 8.38 3.01 5.94
N PRO A 11 9.48 2.33 6.27
CA PRO A 11 9.50 0.87 6.34
C PRO A 11 8.84 0.41 7.65
N LEU A 12 7.95 -0.59 7.55
CA LEU A 12 7.35 -1.26 8.70
C LEU A 12 8.06 -2.59 8.92
N LYS A 13 8.49 -2.87 10.15
CA LYS A 13 9.20 -4.10 10.50
C LYS A 13 8.22 -5.12 11.07
N GLY A 14 7.89 -6.14 10.27
CA GLY A 14 7.01 -7.23 10.70
C GLY A 14 5.53 -6.88 10.63
N LYS A 15 4.71 -7.70 11.30
CA LYS A 15 3.25 -7.55 11.36
C LYS A 15 2.90 -6.50 12.42
N ILE A 16 2.01 -5.58 12.07
CA ILE A 16 1.50 -4.57 13.01
C ILE A 16 0.51 -5.23 13.96
N LEU A 17 0.38 -4.68 15.17
CA LEU A 17 -0.67 -5.05 16.11
C LEU A 17 -2.05 -4.90 15.46
N ASN A 18 -2.95 -5.86 15.69
CA ASN A 18 -4.36 -5.67 15.33
C ASN A 18 -4.99 -4.67 16.30
N THR A 19 -5.27 -3.47 15.83
CA THR A 19 -5.78 -2.37 16.64
C THR A 19 -7.31 -2.27 16.68
N TRP A 20 -8.05 -3.16 16.00
CA TRP A 20 -9.50 -3.03 15.84
C TRP A 20 -10.27 -2.95 17.17
N GLU A 21 -9.86 -3.76 18.15
CA GLU A 21 -10.47 -3.84 19.48
C GLU A 21 -9.72 -3.02 20.54
N VAL A 22 -8.63 -2.37 20.17
CA VAL A 22 -7.77 -1.59 21.08
C VAL A 22 -8.29 -0.16 21.15
N SER A 23 -8.21 0.47 22.34
CA SER A 23 -8.58 1.88 22.47
C SER A 23 -7.52 2.80 21.86
N SER A 24 -7.90 4.01 21.42
CA SER A 24 -6.98 4.94 20.77
C SER A 24 -5.79 5.36 21.63
N ASP A 25 -5.99 5.46 22.95
CA ASP A 25 -4.92 5.73 23.91
C ASP A 25 -3.91 4.57 24.00
N GLU A 26 -4.40 3.33 23.96
CA GLU A 26 -3.57 2.12 24.01
C GLU A 26 -2.87 1.84 22.68
N VAL A 27 -3.46 2.26 21.56
CA VAL A 27 -2.87 2.09 20.22
C VAL A 27 -1.54 2.82 20.09
N LEU A 28 -1.40 3.98 20.73
CA LEU A 28 -0.13 4.73 20.76
C LEU A 28 0.96 4.05 21.59
N ALA A 29 0.64 3.02 22.38
CA ALA A 29 1.64 2.23 23.09
C ALA A 29 2.44 1.30 22.14
N SER A 30 1.90 0.98 20.97
CA SER A 30 2.66 0.30 19.91
C SER A 30 3.56 1.31 19.20
N GLN A 31 4.86 1.04 19.20
CA GLN A 31 5.85 1.91 18.57
C GLN A 31 5.57 2.07 17.07
N GLU A 32 5.17 0.99 16.38
CA GLU A 32 4.86 1.01 14.95
C GLU A 32 3.70 1.94 14.64
N VAL A 33 2.63 1.92 15.45
CA VAL A 33 1.47 2.78 15.23
C VAL A 33 1.74 4.21 15.66
N HIS A 34 2.49 4.40 16.75
CA HIS A 34 2.97 5.72 17.14
C HIS A 34 3.79 6.37 16.01
N ASP A 35 4.73 5.63 15.42
CA ASP A 35 5.55 6.11 14.31
C ASP A 35 4.68 6.44 13.07
N ILE A 36 3.65 5.64 12.77
CA ILE A 36 2.67 5.93 11.71
C ILE A 36 1.94 7.26 11.98
N SER A 37 1.44 7.43 13.20
CA SER A 37 0.70 8.64 13.63
C SER A 37 1.55 9.90 13.45
N VAL A 38 2.80 9.86 13.95
CA VAL A 38 3.77 10.95 13.83
C VAL A 38 4.16 11.21 12.37
N ALA A 39 4.33 10.16 11.57
CA ALA A 39 4.69 10.31 10.16
C ALA A 39 3.58 11.02 9.36
N ILE A 40 2.31 10.68 9.62
CA ILE A 40 1.13 11.27 8.99
C ILE A 40 0.87 12.69 9.54
N GLY A 41 1.18 12.92 10.83
CA GLY A 41 0.91 14.17 11.53
C GLY A 41 -0.51 14.28 12.04
N ILE A 42 -1.18 13.16 12.30
CA ILE A 42 -2.56 13.09 12.77
C ILE A 42 -2.59 12.16 13.97
N ASP A 43 -3.32 12.54 15.01
CA ASP A 43 -3.53 11.70 16.20
C ASP A 43 -4.69 10.71 15.96
N PRO A 44 -4.65 9.52 16.60
CA PRO A 44 -5.75 8.56 16.55
C PRO A 44 -7.07 9.19 17.04
N ASP A 45 -8.18 8.82 16.42
CA ASP A 45 -9.54 9.36 16.64
C ASP A 45 -9.72 10.87 16.40
N SER A 46 -8.71 11.57 15.85
CA SER A 46 -8.87 12.96 15.42
C SER A 46 -9.57 13.06 14.06
N ASP A 47 -10.54 13.97 13.96
CA ASP A 47 -11.16 14.37 12.69
C ASP A 47 -10.47 15.58 12.04
N ASP A 48 -9.54 16.25 12.73
CA ASP A 48 -8.80 17.39 12.18
C ASP A 48 -7.63 16.93 11.31
N LEU A 49 -7.69 17.29 10.02
CA LEU A 49 -6.65 17.00 9.03
C LEU A 49 -5.69 18.16 8.78
N SER A 50 -5.74 19.23 9.58
CA SER A 50 -4.93 20.45 9.39
C SER A 50 -3.42 20.20 9.40
N GLN A 51 -2.97 19.21 10.16
CA GLN A 51 -1.54 18.85 10.32
C GLN A 51 -1.10 17.73 9.37
N LEU A 52 -1.94 17.33 8.42
CA LEU A 52 -1.63 16.24 7.48
C LEU A 52 -0.37 16.55 6.67
N ARG A 53 0.66 15.73 6.83
CA ARG A 53 1.98 15.94 6.21
C ARG A 53 2.06 15.47 4.76
N TYR A 54 1.21 14.50 4.39
CA TYR A 54 1.20 13.90 3.05
C TYR A 54 -0.23 13.79 2.54
N GLY A 55 -0.47 14.26 1.31
CA GLY A 55 -1.80 14.19 0.71
C GLY A 55 -2.24 12.77 0.32
N LYS A 56 -1.29 11.83 0.19
CA LYS A 56 -1.57 10.43 -0.14
C LYS A 56 -0.76 9.51 0.76
N ILE A 57 -1.43 8.56 1.37
CA ILE A 57 -0.86 7.48 2.17
C ILE A 57 -1.05 6.20 1.37
N CYS A 58 0.05 5.62 0.91
CA CYS A 58 0.02 4.41 0.09
C CYS A 58 0.51 3.21 0.90
N ILE A 59 -0.36 2.22 1.09
CA ILE A 59 0.00 0.91 1.61
C ILE A 59 0.65 0.12 0.48
N LEU A 60 1.95 -0.14 0.61
CA LEU A 60 2.70 -0.96 -0.33
C LEU A 60 3.12 -2.25 0.38
N ALA A 61 2.50 -3.36 -0.02
CA ALA A 61 2.79 -4.69 0.47
C ALA A 61 2.90 -5.67 -0.71
N ASP A 62 3.57 -6.80 -0.48
CA ASP A 62 3.71 -7.83 -1.50
C ASP A 62 2.38 -8.52 -1.83
N ALA A 63 2.29 -9.12 -3.01
CA ALA A 63 1.11 -9.81 -3.51
C ALA A 63 0.84 -11.17 -2.83
N ASP A 64 1.61 -11.51 -1.79
CA ASP A 64 1.48 -12.78 -1.07
C ASP A 64 0.44 -12.69 0.06
N SER A 65 0.16 -13.85 0.68
CA SER A 65 -0.82 -13.92 1.77
C SER A 65 -0.44 -13.06 2.98
N ASP A 66 0.86 -12.90 3.25
CA ASP A 66 1.34 -12.10 4.37
C ASP A 66 1.23 -10.59 4.09
N GLY A 67 1.52 -10.16 2.87
CA GLY A 67 1.35 -8.79 2.41
C GLY A 67 -0.12 -8.37 2.41
N LEU A 68 -1.03 -9.23 1.96
CA LEU A 68 -2.47 -9.01 2.08
C LEU A 68 -2.93 -8.90 3.54
N HIS A 69 -2.35 -9.72 4.43
CA HIS A 69 -2.62 -9.64 5.86
C HIS A 69 -2.13 -8.32 6.47
N ILE A 70 -0.90 -7.89 6.16
CA ILE A 70 -0.36 -6.59 6.60
C ILE A 70 -1.23 -5.43 6.08
N ALA A 71 -1.63 -5.48 4.81
CA ALA A 71 -2.51 -4.48 4.23
C ALA A 71 -3.85 -4.42 4.96
N THR A 72 -4.42 -5.57 5.34
CA THR A 72 -5.68 -5.65 6.09
C THR A 72 -5.53 -5.05 7.49
N LEU A 73 -4.42 -5.29 8.19
CA LEU A 73 -4.15 -4.70 9.51
C LEU A 73 -4.00 -3.17 9.44
N LEU A 74 -3.31 -2.66 8.42
CA LEU A 74 -3.22 -1.22 8.16
C LEU A 74 -4.59 -0.62 7.82
N CYS A 75 -5.40 -1.31 7.00
CA CYS A 75 -6.76 -0.89 6.73
C CYS A 75 -7.61 -0.84 8.01
N ALA A 76 -7.48 -1.83 8.91
CA ALA A 76 -8.16 -1.82 10.20
C ALA A 76 -7.75 -0.60 11.04
N LEU A 77 -6.45 -0.31 11.12
CA LEU A 77 -5.93 0.87 11.79
C LEU A 77 -6.52 2.17 11.22
N PHE A 78 -6.48 2.36 9.90
CA PHE A 78 -6.98 3.58 9.28
C PHE A 78 -8.50 3.73 9.38
N VAL A 79 -9.25 2.64 9.23
CA VAL A 79 -10.71 2.68 9.32
C VAL A 79 -11.17 2.92 10.75
N ARG A 80 -10.50 2.32 11.74
CA ARG A 80 -10.88 2.41 13.15
C ARG A 80 -10.49 3.72 13.80
N HIS A 81 -9.24 4.16 13.61
CA HIS A 81 -8.65 5.29 14.33
C HIS A 81 -8.39 6.51 13.46
N PHE A 82 -8.22 6.36 12.14
CA PHE A 82 -7.97 7.50 11.24
C PHE A 82 -9.09 7.67 10.22
N ARG A 83 -10.34 7.59 10.70
CA ARG A 83 -11.51 7.50 9.84
C ARG A 83 -11.67 8.71 8.91
N ALA A 84 -11.25 9.90 9.37
CA ALA A 84 -11.24 11.11 8.55
C ALA A 84 -10.32 10.96 7.32
N LEU A 85 -9.15 10.33 7.44
CA LEU A 85 -8.25 10.10 6.30
C LEU A 85 -8.88 9.21 5.24
N VAL A 86 -9.55 8.13 5.66
CA VAL A 86 -10.22 7.20 4.75
C VAL A 86 -11.39 7.88 4.06
N LYS A 87 -12.23 8.60 4.80
CA LYS A 87 -13.41 9.31 4.24
C LYS A 87 -13.02 10.39 3.23
N ASN A 88 -11.92 11.10 3.46
CA ASN A 88 -11.42 12.13 2.56
C ASN A 88 -10.59 11.57 1.39
N GLY A 89 -10.42 10.24 1.30
CA GLY A 89 -9.77 9.60 0.16
C GLY A 89 -8.25 9.72 0.16
N HIS A 90 -7.62 9.88 1.33
CA HIS A 90 -6.16 9.97 1.45
C HIS A 90 -5.45 8.61 1.51
N VAL A 91 -6.19 7.52 1.77
CA VAL A 91 -5.62 6.16 1.91
C VAL A 91 -5.73 5.40 0.60
N TYR A 92 -4.60 4.88 0.13
CA TYR A 92 -4.47 4.13 -1.11
C TYR A 92 -3.78 2.79 -0.84
N VAL A 93 -4.14 1.77 -1.62
CA VAL A 93 -3.45 0.49 -1.64
C VAL A 93 -2.72 0.38 -2.97
N ALA A 94 -1.40 0.22 -2.91
CA ALA A 94 -0.60 -0.06 -4.09
C ALA A 94 -0.74 -1.54 -4.44
N LEU A 95 -1.20 -1.83 -5.66
CA LEU A 95 -1.33 -3.18 -6.17
C LEU A 95 -0.05 -3.52 -6.96
N PRO A 96 0.84 -4.37 -6.42
CA PRO A 96 1.98 -4.86 -7.20
C PRO A 96 1.50 -5.72 -8.38
N PRO A 97 2.21 -5.73 -9.51
CA PRO A 97 1.86 -6.58 -10.65
C PRO A 97 2.00 -8.05 -10.29
N LEU A 98 0.99 -8.86 -10.63
CA LEU A 98 1.02 -10.32 -10.43
C LEU A 98 1.98 -11.01 -11.40
N TYR A 99 2.14 -10.46 -12.61
CA TYR A 99 2.96 -11.05 -13.65
C TYR A 99 3.94 -10.04 -14.22
N ARG A 100 5.16 -10.53 -14.47
CA ARG A 100 6.16 -9.88 -15.31
C ARG A 100 6.43 -10.76 -16.50
N ILE A 101 6.34 -10.21 -17.70
CA ILE A 101 6.54 -10.90 -18.98
C ILE A 101 7.72 -10.25 -19.66
N ASP A 102 8.79 -11.01 -19.92
CA ASP A 102 9.99 -10.51 -20.58
C ASP A 102 10.06 -11.05 -22.03
N LEU A 103 10.10 -10.17 -23.02
CA LEU A 103 10.31 -10.52 -24.43
C LEU A 103 11.57 -9.82 -24.96
N GLY A 104 12.72 -10.50 -24.85
CA GLY A 104 14.01 -9.97 -25.29
C GLY A 104 14.42 -8.74 -24.46
N LYS A 105 14.21 -7.53 -25.00
CA LYS A 105 14.48 -6.25 -24.30
C LYS A 105 13.23 -5.56 -23.79
N GLU A 106 12.03 -6.04 -24.17
CA GLU A 106 10.76 -5.47 -23.73
C GLU A 106 10.29 -6.16 -22.44
N VAL A 107 9.86 -5.37 -21.45
CA VAL A 107 9.33 -5.87 -20.17
C VAL A 107 7.89 -5.36 -20.03
N TYR A 108 6.97 -6.29 -19.79
CA TYR A 108 5.55 -5.99 -19.58
C TYR A 108 5.13 -6.45 -18.19
N TYR A 109 4.22 -5.69 -17.57
CA TYR A 109 3.64 -6.02 -16.29
C TYR A 109 2.14 -6.20 -16.45
N ALA A 110 1.58 -7.23 -15.82
CA ALA A 110 0.14 -7.49 -15.81
C ALA A 110 -0.34 -7.73 -14.38
N LEU A 111 -1.46 -7.12 -14.03
CA LEU A 111 -2.11 -7.20 -12.72
C LEU A 111 -3.08 -8.38 -12.64
N THR A 112 -3.50 -8.95 -13.78
CA THR A 112 -4.47 -10.06 -13.85
C THR A 112 -4.03 -11.13 -14.86
N GLU A 113 -4.62 -12.32 -14.76
CA GLU A 113 -4.38 -13.39 -15.74
C GLU A 113 -4.92 -12.98 -17.13
N GLU A 114 -6.03 -12.24 -17.17
CA GLU A 114 -6.62 -11.71 -18.39
C GLU A 114 -5.71 -10.70 -19.09
N GLU A 115 -5.11 -9.77 -18.32
CA GLU A 115 -4.13 -8.82 -18.84
C GLU A 115 -2.90 -9.54 -19.39
N LYS A 116 -2.40 -10.55 -18.65
CA LYS A 116 -1.28 -11.37 -19.09
C LYS A 116 -1.61 -12.12 -20.38
N ALA A 117 -2.79 -12.74 -20.49
CA ALA A 117 -3.23 -13.41 -21.70
C ALA A 117 -3.33 -12.44 -22.88
N GLY A 118 -3.85 -11.23 -22.66
CA GLY A 118 -3.90 -10.16 -23.66
C GLY A 118 -2.51 -9.72 -24.13
N VAL A 119 -1.57 -9.52 -23.20
CA VAL A 119 -0.18 -9.18 -23.53
C VAL A 119 0.47 -10.32 -24.32
N LEU A 120 0.31 -11.58 -23.91
CA LEU A 120 0.86 -12.74 -24.63
C LEU A 120 0.29 -12.86 -26.05
N GLU A 121 -1.00 -12.60 -26.26
CA GLU A 121 -1.60 -12.59 -27.61
C GLU A 121 -1.06 -11.45 -28.49
N GLN A 122 -0.84 -10.26 -27.92
CA GLN A 122 -0.17 -9.17 -28.64
C GLN A 122 1.28 -9.54 -29.01
N LEU A 123 1.99 -10.20 -28.09
CA LEU A 123 3.37 -10.61 -28.31
C LEU A 123 3.49 -11.73 -29.34
N LYS A 124 2.54 -12.68 -29.42
CA LYS A 124 2.52 -13.70 -30.50
C LYS A 124 2.47 -13.09 -31.90
N ARG A 125 1.85 -11.92 -32.07
CA ARG A 125 1.79 -11.20 -33.35
C ARG A 125 3.11 -10.53 -33.74
N LYS A 126 3.98 -10.21 -32.76
CA LYS A 126 5.35 -9.76 -32.99
C LYS A 126 6.27 -11.00 -32.99
N LYS A 127 6.94 -11.32 -34.09
CA LYS A 127 7.82 -12.51 -34.18
C LYS A 127 8.88 -12.55 -33.04
N GLY A 128 8.62 -13.33 -32.00
CA GLY A 128 9.54 -13.65 -30.90
C GLY A 128 8.84 -14.58 -29.89
N LYS A 129 9.52 -15.65 -29.44
CA LYS A 129 8.96 -16.53 -28.39
C LYS A 129 9.10 -15.83 -27.03
N PRO A 130 8.01 -15.55 -26.30
CA PRO A 130 8.09 -15.07 -24.92
C PRO A 130 8.54 -16.20 -23.99
N ASN A 131 9.33 -15.84 -22.97
CA ASN A 131 9.67 -16.70 -21.83
C ASN A 131 8.96 -16.18 -20.58
#